data_AF-A0A0L7T1T4-F1
#
_entry.id   AF-A0A0L7T1T4-F1
#
_cell.length_a   1.000
_cell.length_b   1.000
_cell.length_c   1.000
_cell.angle_alpha   90.00
_cell.angle_beta   90.00
_cell.angle_gamma   90.00
#
_symmetry.space_group_name_H-M   'P 1'
#
loop_
_entity.id
_entity.type
_entity.pdbx_description
1 polymer ?
#
loop_
_entity_poly.entity_id
_entity_poly.type
_entity_poly.pdbx_seq_one_letter_code
_entity_poly.pdbx_strand_id
1 'polypeptide(L)'
;LLAERKHADPKSSYTASLYASGTKRIAQKVGEEGVETALAATVNDRHELTNEASDLIYHLLVLLQDQELDLSTIIANLRERHK
;
A
#
# COMPACT_ATOMS: atom_id res chain seq x y z
N LEU A 1 -10.13 -6.90 7.45
CA LEU A 1 -8.74 -7.36 7.69
C LEU A 1 -7.73 -6.23 7.95
N LEU A 2 -7.44 -5.31 7.01
CA LEU A 2 -6.43 -4.25 7.26
C LEU A 2 -6.89 -3.22 8.30
N ALA A 3 -8.15 -2.80 8.23
CA ALA A 3 -8.77 -1.88 9.19
C ALA A 3 -8.75 -2.43 10.62
N GLU A 4 -9.11 -3.72 10.79
CA GLU A 4 -9.11 -4.43 12.09
C GLU A 4 -7.73 -4.44 12.74
N ARG A 5 -6.65 -4.41 11.95
CA ARG A 5 -5.27 -4.45 12.45
C ARG A 5 -4.73 -3.08 12.87
N LYS A 6 -5.46 -1.98 12.61
CA LYS A 6 -5.04 -0.60 12.96
C LYS A 6 -4.82 -0.40 14.46
N HIS A 7 -5.59 -1.10 15.29
CA HIS A 7 -5.52 -1.01 16.76
C HIS A 7 -5.05 -2.31 17.42
N ALA A 8 -4.60 -3.28 16.63
CA ALA A 8 -4.08 -4.54 17.16
C ALA A 8 -2.69 -4.36 17.79
N ASP A 9 -2.28 -5.29 18.65
CA ASP A 9 -0.93 -5.32 19.21
C ASP A 9 0.10 -5.28 18.06
N PRO A 10 1.09 -4.36 18.06
CA PRO A 10 2.11 -4.29 17.01
C PRO A 10 2.86 -5.60 16.77
N LYS A 11 2.92 -6.51 17.76
CA LYS A 11 3.56 -7.83 17.65
C LYS A 11 2.66 -8.89 17.01
N SER A 12 1.36 -8.62 16.88
CA SER A 12 0.38 -9.59 16.37
C SER A 12 0.47 -9.81 14.86
N SER A 13 0.94 -8.82 14.11
CA SER A 13 1.07 -8.92 12.65
C SER A 13 1.95 -7.81 12.08
N TYR A 14 2.47 -8.03 10.88
CA TYR A 14 3.19 -7.01 10.11
C TYR A 14 2.35 -5.75 9.86
N THR A 15 1.05 -5.89 9.58
CA THR A 15 0.17 -4.71 9.40
C THR A 15 0.07 -3.89 10.67
N ALA A 16 -0.06 -4.53 11.83
CA ALA A 16 -0.14 -3.83 13.11
C ALA A 16 1.19 -3.11 13.44
N SER A 17 2.34 -3.73 13.14
CA SER A 17 3.64 -3.08 13.32
C SER A 17 3.84 -1.88 12.40
N LEU A 18 3.32 -1.93 11.17
CA LEU A 18 3.33 -0.79 10.24
C LEU A 18 2.50 0.38 10.77
N TYR A 19 1.26 0.15 11.22
CA TYR A 19 0.45 1.20 11.82
C TYR A 19 1.11 1.80 13.07
N ALA A 20 1.70 0.97 13.93
CA ALA A 20 2.45 1.43 15.09
C ALA A 20 3.70 2.25 14.74
N SER A 21 4.28 2.03 13.55
CA SER A 21 5.43 2.79 13.03
C SER A 21 5.04 4.16 12.45
N GLY A 22 3.74 4.41 12.28
CA GLY A 22 3.17 5.68 11.85
C GLY A 22 3.28 6.00 10.36
N THR A 23 2.55 7.03 9.94
CA THR A 23 2.36 7.45 8.54
C THR A 23 3.68 7.58 7.77
N LYS A 24 4.73 8.15 8.38
CA LYS A 24 6.03 8.33 7.73
C LYS A 24 6.60 7.01 7.22
N ARG A 25 6.58 5.95 8.04
CA ARG A 25 7.14 4.65 7.66
C ARG A 25 6.27 3.96 6.61
N ILE A 26 4.95 4.09 6.72
CA ILE A 26 4.00 3.52 5.76
C ILE A 26 4.18 4.19 4.39
N ALA A 27 4.24 5.53 4.33
CA ALA A 27 4.45 6.27 3.10
C ALA A 27 5.83 5.99 2.48
N GLN A 28 6.86 5.80 3.32
CA GLN A 28 8.17 5.37 2.84
C GLN A 28 8.08 4.03 2.09
N LYS A 29 7.38 3.03 2.64
CA LYS A 29 7.19 1.74 1.96
C LYS A 29 6.48 1.92 0.62
N VAL A 30 5.40 2.70 0.55
CA VAL A 30 4.73 3.01 -0.73
C VAL A 30 5.69 3.59 -1.78
N GLY A 31 6.60 4.48 -1.36
CA GLY A 31 7.63 5.03 -2.24
C GLY A 31 8.67 4.01 -2.70
N GLU A 32 9.15 3.14 -1.80
CA GLU A 32 10.07 2.04 -2.10
C GLU A 32 9.46 1.08 -3.14
N GLU A 33 8.27 0.54 -2.86
CA GLU A 33 7.59 -0.42 -3.75
C GLU A 33 7.27 0.20 -5.12
N GLY A 34 6.99 1.51 -5.17
CA GLY A 34 6.74 2.23 -6.41
C GLY A 34 7.97 2.30 -7.31
N VAL A 35 9.16 2.49 -6.72
CA VAL A 35 10.43 2.47 -7.44
C VAL A 35 10.76 1.04 -7.88
N GLU A 36 10.60 0.06 -7.00
CA GLU A 36 10.86 -1.36 -7.29
C GLU A 36 9.96 -1.88 -8.42
N THR A 37 8.66 -1.57 -8.37
CA THR A 37 7.69 -1.86 -9.45
C THR A 37 8.15 -1.27 -10.79
N ALA A 38 8.58 0.00 -10.80
CA ALA A 38 9.06 0.64 -12.02
C ALA A 38 10.33 -0.02 -12.56
N LEU A 39 11.29 -0.35 -11.69
CA LEU A 39 12.53 -1.00 -12.07
C LEU A 39 12.28 -2.41 -12.63
N ALA A 40 11.43 -3.22 -11.98
CA ALA A 40 11.07 -4.55 -12.46
C ALA A 40 10.47 -4.51 -13.88
N ALA A 41 9.62 -3.51 -14.15
CA ALA A 41 9.07 -3.29 -15.49
C ALA A 41 10.17 -2.93 -16.52
N THR A 42 11.15 -2.08 -16.17
CA THR A 42 12.23 -1.68 -17.10
C THR A 42 13.12 -2.84 -17.54
N VAL A 43 13.27 -3.86 -16.70
CA VAL A 43 14.06 -5.06 -17.00
C VAL A 43 13.22 -6.22 -17.57
N ASN A 44 11.92 -5.99 -17.79
CA ASN A 44 10.96 -6.99 -18.28
C ASN A 44 10.83 -8.23 -17.37
N ASP A 45 11.08 -8.08 -16.06
CA ASP A 45 10.86 -9.15 -15.10
C ASP A 45 9.39 -9.17 -14.67
N ARG A 46 8.62 -10.06 -15.28
CA ARG A 46 7.17 -10.18 -14.99
C ARG A 46 6.87 -10.80 -13.63
N HIS A 47 7.76 -11.66 -13.13
CA HIS A 47 7.57 -12.27 -11.82
C HIS A 47 7.76 -11.21 -10.74
N GLU A 48 8.88 -10.49 -10.81
CA GLU A 48 9.17 -9.42 -9.86
C GLU A 48 8.16 -8.28 -9.96
N LEU A 49 7.79 -7.86 -11.18
CA LEU A 49 6.75 -6.85 -11.37
C LEU A 49 5.43 -7.24 -10.68
N THR A 50 5.07 -8.53 -10.69
CA THR A 50 3.85 -9.00 -10.02
C THR A 50 3.98 -8.91 -8.50
N ASN A 51 5.13 -9.23 -7.94
CA ASN A 51 5.39 -9.16 -6.51
C ASN A 51 5.40 -7.69 -6.03
N GLU A 52 6.22 -6.85 -6.65
CA GLU A 52 6.37 -5.44 -6.25
C GLU A 52 5.08 -4.64 -6.43
N ALA A 53 4.33 -4.89 -7.50
CA ALA A 53 3.02 -4.27 -7.68
C ALA A 53 2.01 -4.74 -6.63
N SER A 54 2.10 -5.99 -6.16
CA SER A 54 1.26 -6.50 -5.08
C SER A 54 1.60 -5.83 -3.75
N ASP A 55 2.89 -5.67 -3.45
CA ASP A 55 3.37 -4.98 -2.25
C ASP A 55 3.04 -3.48 -2.27
N LEU A 56 3.15 -2.84 -3.43
CA LEU A 56 2.70 -1.47 -3.66
C LEU A 56 1.22 -1.30 -3.34
N ILE A 57 0.34 -2.17 -3.88
CA ILE A 57 -1.09 -2.12 -3.61
C ILE A 57 -1.36 -2.36 -2.12
N TYR A 58 -0.69 -3.34 -1.50
CA TYR A 58 -0.84 -3.62 -0.08
C TYR A 58 -0.49 -2.40 0.77
N HIS A 59 0.69 -1.81 0.54
CA HIS A 59 1.17 -0.65 1.30
C HIS A 59 0.33 0.60 1.03
N LEU A 60 -0.17 0.78 -0.19
CA LEU A 60 -1.11 1.85 -0.52
C LEU A 60 -2.42 1.70 0.27
N LEU A 61 -2.98 0.49 0.36
CA LEU A 61 -4.20 0.25 1.14
C LEU A 61 -4.01 0.53 2.63
N VAL A 62 -2.86 0.14 3.19
CA VAL A 62 -2.50 0.47 4.59
C VAL A 62 -2.39 1.98 4.79
N LEU A 63 -1.75 2.70 3.85
CA LEU A 63 -1.63 4.16 3.91
C LEU A 63 -2.99 4.85 3.85
N LEU A 64 -3.87 4.43 2.95
CA LEU A 64 -5.22 4.98 2.84
C LEU A 64 -5.96 4.82 4.17
N GLN A 65 -5.95 3.62 4.76
CA GLN A 65 -6.61 3.34 6.03
C GLN A 65 -6.00 4.12 7.20
N ASP A 66 -4.68 4.31 7.21
CA ASP A 66 -3.99 5.16 8.17
C ASP A 66 -4.53 6.60 8.12
N GLN A 67 -4.75 7.11 6.91
CA GLN A 67 -5.28 8.44 6.59
C GLN A 67 -6.81 8.53 6.57
N GLU A 68 -7.52 7.54 7.13
CA GLU A 68 -9.00 7.52 7.19
C GLU A 68 -9.68 7.51 5.81
N LEU A 69 -8.97 7.03 4.79
CA LEU A 69 -9.47 6.80 3.44
C LEU A 69 -9.59 5.30 3.15
N ASP A 70 -10.36 4.96 2.13
CA ASP A 70 -10.47 3.59 1.64
C ASP A 70 -10.31 3.51 0.12
N LEU A 71 -10.20 2.28 -0.38
CA LEU A 71 -10.08 2.04 -1.82
C LEU A 71 -11.31 2.52 -2.59
N SER A 72 -12.49 2.51 -1.97
CA SER A 72 -13.74 2.93 -2.61
C SER A 72 -13.70 4.41 -2.99
N THR A 73 -13.11 5.24 -2.13
CA THR A 73 -12.87 6.67 -2.36
C THR A 73 -11.96 6.89 -3.57
N ILE A 74 -10.88 6.11 -3.69
CA ILE A 74 -9.96 6.18 -4.83
C ILE A 74 -10.64 5.72 -6.12
N ILE A 75 -11.41 4.63 -6.09
CA ILE A 75 -12.16 4.12 -7.25
C ILE A 75 -13.19 5.15 -7.72
N ALA A 76 -13.91 5.79 -6.80
CA ALA A 76 -14.87 6.85 -7.14
C ALA A 76 -14.17 8.01 -7.85
N ASN A 77 -13.05 8.49 -7.32
CA ASN A 77 -12.27 9.56 -7.95
C ASN A 77 -11.74 9.16 -9.33
N LEU A 78 -11.27 7.91 -9.52
CA LEU A 78 -10.86 7.42 -10.83
C LEU A 78 -12.04 7.42 -11.81
N ARG A 79 -13.23 6.96 -11.41
CA ARG A 79 -14.43 7.00 -12.28
C ARG A 79 -14.79 8.41 -12.73
N GLU A 80 -14.58 9.43 -11.88
CA GLU A 80 -14.82 10.83 -12.25
C GLU A 80 -13.84 11.35 -13.31
N ARG A 81 -12.56 10.92 -13.25
CA ARG A 81 -11.53 11.32 -14.24
C ARG A 81 -11.74 10.72 -15.63
N HIS A 82 -12.46 9.61 -15.72
CA HIS A 82 -12.74 8.89 -16.96
C HIS A 82 -14.09 9.27 -17.61
N LYS A 83 -14.76 10.30 -17.09
CA LYS A 83 -15.91 10.96 -17.75
C LYS A 83 -15.42 12.05 -18.68
#